data_AF-A0A3B3T080-F1
#
_entry.id   AF-A0A3B3T080-F1
#
_cell.length_a   1.000
_cell.length_b   1.000
_cell.length_c   1.000
_cell.angle_alpha   90.00
_cell.angle_beta   90.00
_cell.angle_gamma   90.00
#
_symmetry.space_group_name_H-M   'P 1'
#
loop_
_entity.id
_entity.type
_entity.pdbx_description
1 polymer ?
#
loop_
_entity_poly.entity_id
_entity_poly.type
_entity_poly.pdbx_seq_one_letter_code
_entity_poly.pdbx_strand_id
1 'polypeptide(L)'
;MAHETEKLPLRRLEQPIQKFIKVAIPTDLERLQKHQMNIEKFQRGQQWDRLHQEHVNASRTVQVSALEAAHPALGSAGRHSHGLAY
;
A
#
# COMPACT_ATOMS: atom_id res chain seq x y z
N MET A 1 21.89 -21.40 26.81
CA MET A 1 21.88 -20.07 26.18
C MET A 1 20.43 -19.68 25.96
N ALA A 2 19.84 -18.92 26.89
CA ALA A 2 18.45 -18.51 26.81
C ALA A 2 18.32 -17.44 25.72
N HIS A 3 17.43 -17.66 24.77
CA HIS A 3 17.08 -16.69 23.74
C HIS A 3 16.39 -15.50 24.43
N GLU A 4 17.16 -14.50 24.85
CA GLU A 4 16.64 -13.23 25.31
C GLU A 4 15.80 -12.64 24.17
N THR A 5 14.48 -12.78 24.28
CA THR A 5 13.54 -12.01 23.46
C THR A 5 13.82 -10.54 23.70
N GLU A 6 14.51 -9.88 22.78
CA GLU A 6 14.68 -8.42 22.75
C GLU A 6 13.31 -7.76 22.84
N LYS A 7 12.93 -7.31 24.04
CA LYS A 7 11.71 -6.56 24.25
C LYS A 7 11.95 -5.15 23.71
N LEU A 8 11.60 -4.93 22.44
CA LEU A 8 11.57 -3.58 21.88
C LEU A 8 10.59 -2.73 22.70
N PRO A 9 11.00 -1.56 23.21
CA PRO A 9 10.11 -0.72 24.00
C PRO A 9 8.91 -0.31 23.13
N LEU A 10 7.69 -0.54 23.63
CA LEU A 10 6.41 -0.26 22.95
C LEU A 10 6.36 1.14 22.32
N ARG A 11 7.09 2.09 22.91
CA ARG A 11 7.26 3.48 22.42
C ARG A 11 7.80 3.58 20.99
N ARG A 12 8.57 2.59 20.49
CA ARG A 12 9.04 2.54 19.10
C ARG A 12 7.95 2.12 18.12
N LEU A 13 6.91 1.43 18.59
CA LEU A 13 5.76 1.03 17.78
C LEU A 13 4.71 2.15 17.69
N GLU A 14 4.70 3.06 18.66
CA GLU A 14 3.72 4.14 18.74
C GLU A 14 3.75 5.05 17.51
N GLN A 15 4.94 5.39 16.99
CA GLN A 15 5.09 6.18 15.76
C GLN A 15 4.59 5.43 14.50
N PRO A 16 5.03 4.19 14.21
CA PRO A 16 4.46 3.38 13.13
C PRO A 16 2.94 3.20 13.23
N ILE A 17 2.40 2.94 14.42
CA ILE A 17 0.95 2.77 14.65
C ILE A 17 0.22 4.08 14.34
N GLN A 18 0.70 5.22 14.85
CA GLN A 18 0.11 6.52 14.55
C GLN A 18 0.15 6.85 13.06
N LYS A 19 1.25 6.53 12.37
CA LYS A 19 1.37 6.71 10.92
C LYS A 19 0.40 5.81 10.16
N PHE A 20 0.25 4.57 10.58
CA PHE A 20 -0.72 3.64 10.00
C PHE A 20 -2.15 4.18 10.14
N ILE A 21 -2.54 4.59 11.34
CA ILE A 21 -3.89 5.12 11.63
C ILE A 21 -4.17 6.41 10.87
N LYS A 22 -3.22 7.37 10.88
CA LYS A 22 -3.46 8.71 10.33
C LYS A 22 -3.24 8.82 8.82
N VAL A 23 -2.43 7.93 8.24
CA VAL A 23 -2.00 8.08 6.84
C VAL A 23 -2.34 6.84 6.03
N ALA A 24 -1.93 5.66 6.45
CA ALA A 24 -2.12 4.44 5.66
C ALA A 24 -3.60 4.08 5.52
N ILE A 25 -4.35 4.04 6.64
CA ILE A 25 -5.78 3.68 6.62
C ILE A 25 -6.59 4.66 5.74
N PRO A 26 -6.53 5.99 5.91
CA PRO A 26 -7.31 6.90 5.06
C PRO A 26 -6.91 6.81 3.58
N THR A 27 -5.61 6.74 3.28
CA THR A 27 -5.11 6.65 1.90
C THR A 27 -5.60 5.37 1.21
N ASP A 28 -5.55 4.24 1.92
CA ASP A 28 -5.97 2.95 1.36
C ASP A 28 -7.49 2.89 1.18
N LEU A 29 -8.26 3.45 2.11
CA LEU A 29 -9.71 3.56 1.99
C LEU A 29 -10.12 4.42 0.79
N GLU A 30 -9.50 5.58 0.59
CA GLU A 30 -9.75 6.45 -0.57
C GLU A 30 -9.45 5.74 -1.89
N ARG A 31 -8.33 4.99 -1.94
CA ARG A 31 -7.95 4.21 -3.13
C ARG A 31 -8.94 3.08 -3.42
N LEU A 32 -9.36 2.35 -2.39
CA LEU A 32 -10.37 1.28 -2.54
C LEU A 32 -11.71 1.85 -3.00
N GLN A 33 -12.15 2.97 -2.43
CA GLN A 33 -13.37 3.65 -2.87
C GLN A 33 -13.30 4.05 -4.35
N LYS A 34 -12.15 4.57 -4.79
CA LYS A 34 -11.94 4.92 -6.21
C LYS A 34 -12.02 3.69 -7.12
N HIS A 35 -11.42 2.57 -6.73
CA HIS A 35 -11.53 1.32 -7.49
C HIS A 35 -12.97 0.82 -7.57
N GLN A 36 -13.72 0.87 -6.46
CA GLN A 36 -15.15 0.52 -6.47
C GLN A 36 -15.93 1.38 -7.49
N MET A 37 -15.74 2.69 -7.47
CA MET A 37 -16.41 3.59 -8.43
C MET A 37 -16.04 3.26 -9.88
N ASN A 38 -14.78 2.93 -10.15
CA ASN A 38 -14.31 2.55 -11.48
C ASN A 38 -14.90 1.22 -11.95
N ILE A 39 -14.95 0.22 -11.06
CA ILE A 39 -15.57 -1.09 -11.33
C ILE A 39 -17.03 -0.90 -11.72
N GLU A 40 -17.82 -0.15 -10.93
CA GLU A 40 -19.22 0.13 -11.25
C GLU A 40 -19.38 0.89 -12.57
N LYS A 41 -18.50 1.86 -12.83
CA LYS A 41 -18.48 2.64 -14.08
C LYS A 41 -18.21 1.73 -15.29
N PHE A 42 -17.19 0.87 -15.23
CA PHE A 42 -16.81 -0.01 -16.34
C PHE A 42 -17.80 -1.14 -16.56
N GLN A 43 -18.39 -1.67 -15.48
CA GLN A 43 -19.46 -2.65 -15.56
C GLN A 43 -20.70 -2.08 -16.25
N ARG A 44 -21.18 -0.88 -15.87
CA ARG A 44 -22.31 -0.21 -16.54
C ARG A 44 -22.03 0.09 -18.01
N GLY A 45 -20.79 0.43 -18.35
CA GLY A 45 -20.37 0.73 -19.71
C GLY A 45 -19.97 -0.48 -20.56
N GLN A 46 -20.10 -1.71 -20.04
CA GLN A 46 -19.66 -2.95 -20.69
C GLN A 46 -18.19 -2.91 -21.19
N GLN A 47 -17.33 -2.17 -20.47
CA GLN A 47 -15.90 -2.02 -20.81
C GLN A 47 -15.10 -3.14 -20.13
N TRP A 48 -15.24 -4.37 -20.63
CA TRP A 48 -14.72 -5.59 -19.99
C TRP A 48 -13.21 -5.61 -19.79
N ASP A 49 -12.43 -5.11 -20.76
CA ASP A 49 -10.97 -5.04 -20.63
C ASP A 49 -10.54 -4.11 -19.49
N ARG A 50 -11.20 -2.96 -19.37
CA ARG A 50 -10.94 -1.99 -18.29
C ARG A 50 -11.43 -2.49 -16.94
N LEU A 51 -12.57 -3.17 -16.92
CA LEU A 51 -13.08 -3.82 -15.71
C LEU A 51 -12.09 -4.86 -15.18
N HIS A 52 -11.57 -5.72 -16.07
CA HIS A 52 -10.57 -6.72 -15.71
C HIS A 52 -9.30 -6.09 -15.13
N GLN A 53 -8.79 -5.05 -15.80
CA GLN A 53 -7.61 -4.33 -15.33
C GLN A 53 -7.84 -3.67 -13.95
N GLU A 54 -9.01 -3.08 -13.73
CA GLU A 54 -9.34 -2.48 -12.43
C GLU A 54 -9.46 -3.51 -11.30
N HIS A 55 -10.00 -4.71 -11.57
CA HIS A 55 -10.00 -5.78 -10.57
C HIS A 55 -8.58 -6.18 -10.17
N VAL A 56 -7.66 -6.32 -11.14
CA VAL A 56 -6.24 -6.61 -10.85
C VAL A 56 -5.59 -5.48 -10.05
N ASN A 57 -5.88 -4.22 -10.41
CA ASN A 57 -5.36 -3.05 -9.69
C ASN A 57 -5.90 -2.98 -8.26
N ALA A 58 -7.19 -3.23 -8.06
CA ALA A 58 -7.83 -3.25 -6.74
C ALA A 58 -7.24 -4.35 -5.85
N SER A 59 -7.08 -5.57 -6.38
CA SER A 59 -6.45 -6.68 -5.66
C SER A 59 -4.99 -6.36 -5.30
N ARG A 60 -4.25 -5.71 -6.20
CA ARG A 60 -2.88 -5.26 -5.92
C ARG A 60 -2.84 -4.21 -4.81
N THR A 61 -3.76 -3.25 -4.78
CA THR A 61 -3.84 -2.26 -3.69
C THR A 61 -3.99 -2.95 -2.34
N VAL A 62 -4.89 -3.92 -2.21
CA VAL A 62 -5.06 -4.71 -0.97
C VAL A 62 -3.78 -5.48 -0.61
N GLN A 63 -3.10 -6.08 -1.59
CA GLN A 63 -1.87 -6.83 -1.37
C GLN A 63 -0.69 -5.93 -0.98
N VAL A 64 -0.54 -4.77 -1.61
CA VAL A 64 0.54 -3.82 -1.31
C VAL A 64 0.34 -3.18 0.06
N SER A 65 -0.90 -2.86 0.45
CA SER A 65 -1.21 -2.44 1.83
C SER A 65 -0.79 -3.50 2.86
N ALA A 66 -1.01 -4.78 2.56
CA ALA A 66 -0.57 -5.87 3.42
C ALA A 66 0.97 -6.04 3.44
N LEU A 67 1.65 -5.77 2.32
CA LEU A 67 3.09 -5.90 2.18
C LEU A 67 3.87 -4.72 2.82
N GLU A 68 3.39 -3.48 2.68
CA GLU A 68 3.96 -2.31 3.35
C GLU A 68 3.81 -2.39 4.89
N ALA A 69 2.73 -2.99 5.39
CA ALA A 69 2.55 -3.26 6.81
C ALA A 69 3.59 -4.26 7.36
N ALA A 70 4.15 -5.14 6.52
CA ALA A 70 5.13 -6.15 6.92
C ALA A 70 6.60 -5.65 6.88
N HIS A 71 6.90 -4.56 6.15
CA HIS A 71 8.27 -4.03 6.00
C HIS A 71 8.31 -2.49 6.13
N PRO A 72 8.30 -1.93 7.35
CA PRO A 72 8.32 -0.47 7.56
C PRO A 72 9.67 0.24 7.32
N ALA A 73 10.69 -0.45 6.80
CA ALA A 73 12.04 0.11 6.64
C ALA A 73 12.61 -0.16 5.25
N LEU A 74 12.26 0.68 4.27
CA LEU A 74 13.05 1.00 3.06
C LEU A 74 12.29 2.08 2.25
N GLY A 75 12.04 3.22 2.89
CA GLY A 75 11.25 4.31 2.31
C GLY A 75 11.96 5.67 2.37
N SER A 76 13.27 5.74 2.10
CA SER A 76 13.97 7.04 1.98
C SER A 76 15.30 6.99 1.22
N ALA A 77 15.48 6.12 0.23
CA ALA A 77 16.70 6.13 -0.59
C ALA A 77 16.39 5.94 -2.08
N GLY A 78 16.74 6.94 -2.88
CA GLY A 78 17.06 6.74 -4.29
C GLY A 78 15.96 7.00 -5.32
N ARG A 79 15.43 8.23 -5.40
CA ARG A 79 15.01 8.79 -6.68
C ARG A 79 16.04 9.82 -7.15
N HIS A 80 17.22 9.32 -7.53
CA HIS A 80 18.11 10.01 -8.45
C HIS A 80 18.07 9.23 -9.76
N SER A 81 17.19 9.65 -10.66
CA SER A 81 17.21 9.22 -12.04
C SER A 81 18.44 9.80 -12.71
N HIS A 82 19.51 9.01 -12.78
CA HIS A 82 20.52 9.14 -13.83
C HIS A 82 19.82 8.85 -15.16
N GLY A 83 19.54 9.92 -15.91
CA GLY A 83 19.22 9.82 -17.33
C GLY A 83 20.46 10.14 -18.13
N LEU A 84 21.24 9.13 -18.51
CA LEU A 84 22.16 9.16 -19.65
C LEU A 84 22.34 7.72 -20.16
N ALA A 85 21.94 7.47 -21.40
CA ALA A 85 22.77 6.81 -22.42
C ALA A 85 21.94 6.52 -23.68
N TYR A 86 22.36 7.21 -24.75
CA TYR A 86 22.40 6.85 -26.18
C TYR A 86 21.17 6.26 -26.89
#